data_AF-A0AA97IIG2-F1
#
_entry.id   AF-A0AA97IIG2-F1
#
_cell.length_a   1.000
_cell.length_b   1.000
_cell.length_c   1.000
_cell.angle_alpha   90.00
_cell.angle_beta   90.00
_cell.angle_gamma   90.00
#
_symmetry.space_group_name_H-M   'P 1'
#
loop_
_entity.id
_entity.type
_entity.pdbx_description
1 polymer ?
#
loop_
_entity_poly.entity_id
_entity_poly.type
_entity_poly.pdbx_seq_one_letter_code
_entity_poly.pdbx_strand_id
1 'polypeptide(L)'
;MLEAFVRRLPPRSRSDFYRYMELRGLNPDAEISDFALLGYAGARLPDDGFGLVHPFDNALQPFELITEVAGFRHEAEVTQDDIAIDAPVQFVAEPDNVYDNQAIRIELNGRELGYVDRGRLSLFHRLLNAGHDITGSVMRKNGTADRPLIYIFTSVGAITH
;
A
#
# COMPACT_ATOMS: atom_id res chain seq x y z
N MET A 1 -3.11 6.85 -25.75
CA MET A 1 -2.54 7.35 -24.46
C MET A 1 -2.36 6.22 -23.45
N LEU A 2 -3.37 5.34 -23.24
CA LEU A 2 -3.26 4.21 -22.31
C LEU A 2 -2.25 3.13 -22.73
N GLU A 3 -2.07 2.89 -24.03
CA GLU A 3 -1.14 1.86 -24.57
C GLU A 3 0.31 2.03 -24.10
N ALA A 4 0.75 3.27 -23.84
CA ALA A 4 2.09 3.53 -23.31
C ALA A 4 2.26 2.99 -21.88
N PHE A 5 1.20 3.02 -21.08
CA PHE A 5 1.20 2.51 -19.70
C PHE A 5 1.07 0.99 -19.65
N VAL A 6 0.33 0.37 -20.57
CA VAL A 6 0.18 -1.10 -20.64
C VAL A 6 1.53 -1.80 -20.81
N ARG A 7 2.52 -1.15 -21.44
CA ARG A 7 3.91 -1.65 -21.55
C ARG A 7 4.62 -1.80 -20.20
N ARG A 8 4.07 -1.23 -19.12
CA ARG A 8 4.59 -1.37 -17.76
C ARG A 8 4.07 -2.63 -17.07
N LEU A 9 3.13 -3.35 -17.68
CA LEU A 9 2.73 -4.69 -17.27
C LEU A 9 3.58 -5.75 -17.99
N PRO A 10 3.87 -6.89 -17.34
CA PRO A 10 4.40 -8.04 -18.06
C PRO A 10 3.38 -8.53 -19.11
N PRO A 11 3.84 -9.03 -20.27
CA PRO A 11 2.96 -9.63 -21.25
C PRO A 11 2.17 -10.80 -20.65
N ARG A 12 0.85 -10.85 -20.90
CA ARG A 12 -0.04 -11.94 -20.45
C ARG A 12 0.37 -13.32 -21.00
N SER A 13 1.04 -13.34 -22.14
CA SER A 13 1.54 -14.57 -22.78
C SER A 13 2.75 -15.20 -22.08
N ARG A 14 3.35 -14.52 -21.10
CA ARG A 14 4.43 -15.11 -20.30
C ARG A 14 3.92 -16.30 -19.49
N SER A 15 4.68 -17.38 -19.49
CA SER A 15 4.32 -18.61 -18.76
C SER A 15 4.21 -18.42 -17.25
N ASP A 16 4.85 -17.40 -16.69
CA ASP A 16 4.86 -17.08 -15.26
C ASP A 16 3.92 -15.93 -14.87
N PHE A 17 2.99 -15.53 -15.75
CA PHE A 17 2.07 -14.41 -15.48
C PHE A 17 1.18 -14.65 -14.25
N TYR A 18 0.78 -15.90 -13.98
CA TYR A 18 0.02 -16.26 -12.77
C TYR A 18 0.74 -15.83 -11.49
N ARG A 19 2.06 -16.03 -11.42
CA ARG A 19 2.88 -15.66 -10.27
C ARG A 19 2.94 -14.14 -10.07
N TYR A 20 2.90 -13.38 -11.17
CA TYR A 20 2.81 -11.92 -11.12
C TYR A 20 1.51 -11.44 -10.48
N MET A 21 0.40 -12.16 -10.71
CA MET A 21 -0.90 -11.89 -10.09
C MET A 21 -0.90 -12.28 -8.61
N GLU A 22 -0.39 -13.47 -8.26
CA GLU A 22 -0.30 -13.95 -6.88
C GLU A 22 0.52 -13.02 -5.99
N LEU A 23 1.68 -12.53 -6.49
CA LEU A 23 2.51 -11.56 -5.77
C LEU A 23 1.80 -10.22 -5.48
N ARG A 24 0.68 -9.95 -6.18
CA ARG A 24 -0.19 -8.80 -5.98
C ARG A 24 -1.48 -9.14 -5.23
N GLY A 25 -1.58 -10.36 -4.70
CA GLY A 25 -2.78 -10.85 -4.00
C GLY A 25 -3.99 -11.00 -4.92
N LEU A 26 -3.78 -11.17 -6.23
CA LEU A 26 -4.83 -11.35 -7.21
C LEU A 26 -4.99 -12.84 -7.53
N ASN A 27 -6.25 -13.30 -7.64
CA ASN A 27 -6.54 -14.66 -8.11
C ASN A 27 -6.06 -14.80 -9.57
N PRO A 28 -5.14 -15.74 -9.88
CA PRO A 28 -4.62 -15.91 -11.24
C PRO A 28 -5.67 -16.31 -12.28
N ASP A 29 -6.79 -16.87 -11.85
CA ASP A 29 -7.91 -17.25 -12.72
C ASP A 29 -8.92 -16.10 -12.93
N ALA A 30 -8.73 -14.94 -12.29
CA ALA A 30 -9.65 -13.81 -12.41
C ALA A 30 -9.51 -13.11 -13.77
N GLU A 31 -10.65 -12.85 -14.42
CA GLU A 31 -10.70 -11.97 -15.58
C GLU A 31 -10.52 -10.51 -15.14
N ILE A 32 -9.30 -10.00 -15.27
CA ILE A 32 -8.96 -8.61 -14.97
C ILE A 32 -8.59 -7.86 -16.25
N SER A 33 -9.05 -6.61 -16.40
CA SER A 33 -8.64 -5.75 -17.51
C SER A 33 -7.22 -5.22 -17.31
N ASP A 34 -6.50 -4.87 -18.39
CA ASP A 34 -5.16 -4.26 -18.26
C ASP A 34 -5.21 -2.94 -17.48
N PHE A 35 -6.30 -2.18 -17.61
CA PHE A 35 -6.51 -0.95 -16.85
C PHE A 35 -6.61 -1.22 -15.35
N ALA A 36 -7.41 -2.21 -14.95
CA ALA A 36 -7.52 -2.61 -13.56
C ALA A 36 -6.17 -3.14 -13.02
N LEU A 37 -5.49 -3.98 -13.81
CA LEU A 37 -4.19 -4.54 -13.42
C LEU A 37 -3.10 -3.46 -13.28
N LEU A 38 -3.11 -2.42 -14.12
CA LEU A 38 -2.27 -1.24 -13.96
C LEU A 38 -2.55 -0.55 -12.62
N GLY A 39 -3.82 -0.38 -12.26
CA GLY A 39 -4.23 0.17 -10.97
C GLY A 39 -3.69 -0.64 -9.79
N TYR A 40 -3.91 -1.96 -9.79
CA TYR A 40 -3.42 -2.86 -8.73
C TYR A 40 -1.90 -2.93 -8.64
N ALA A 41 -1.20 -2.84 -9.77
CA ALA A 41 0.25 -2.84 -9.82
C ALA A 41 0.87 -1.45 -9.53
N GLY A 42 0.04 -0.41 -9.36
CA GLY A 42 0.47 0.98 -9.33
C GLY A 42 1.27 1.38 -10.57
N ALA A 43 1.11 0.67 -11.68
CA ALA A 43 1.93 0.74 -12.88
C ALA A 43 3.44 0.89 -12.61
N ARG A 44 3.97 0.24 -11.58
CA ARG A 44 5.39 0.36 -11.24
C ARG A 44 6.24 -0.47 -12.20
N LEU A 45 7.32 0.13 -12.71
CA LEU A 45 8.41 -0.65 -13.30
C LEU A 45 9.42 -0.99 -12.22
N PRO A 46 10.11 -2.14 -12.33
CA PRO A 46 11.20 -2.48 -11.42
C PRO A 46 12.31 -1.42 -11.38
N ASP A 47 12.54 -0.72 -12.49
CA ASP A 47 13.78 0.02 -12.74
C ASP A 47 13.66 1.54 -12.60
N ASP A 48 12.45 2.11 -12.44
CA ASP A 48 12.27 3.57 -12.53
C ASP A 48 11.74 4.25 -11.26
N GLY A 49 11.34 3.48 -10.24
CA GLY A 49 10.89 4.04 -8.96
C GLY A 49 9.59 4.86 -9.04
N PHE A 50 8.93 4.94 -10.19
CA PHE A 50 7.68 5.68 -10.38
C PHE A 50 6.47 4.75 -10.33
N GLY A 51 5.39 5.23 -9.74
CA GLY A 51 4.10 4.54 -9.70
C GLY A 51 2.93 5.49 -9.84
N LEU A 52 1.84 4.98 -10.39
CA LEU A 52 0.53 5.62 -10.36
C LEU A 52 -0.07 5.44 -8.96
N VAL A 53 -0.45 6.57 -8.36
CA VAL A 53 -1.24 6.64 -7.13
C VAL A 53 -2.56 7.28 -7.50
N HIS A 54 -3.67 6.59 -7.22
CA HIS A 54 -4.97 7.20 -7.36
C HIS A 54 -5.11 8.26 -6.25
N PRO A 55 -5.54 9.50 -6.56
CA PRO A 55 -5.59 10.57 -5.56
C PRO A 55 -6.77 10.43 -4.59
N PHE A 56 -7.76 9.59 -4.91
CA PHE A 56 -8.98 9.34 -4.12
C PHE A 56 -9.78 10.61 -3.76
N ASP A 57 -9.59 11.72 -4.48
CA ASP A 57 -10.28 12.99 -4.22
C ASP A 57 -11.81 12.89 -4.35
N ASN A 58 -12.29 12.01 -5.23
CA ASN A 58 -13.71 11.76 -5.47
C ASN A 58 -14.16 10.35 -5.03
N ALA A 59 -13.37 9.66 -4.20
CA ALA A 59 -13.74 8.34 -3.72
C ALA A 59 -14.90 8.45 -2.73
N LEU A 60 -15.97 7.68 -2.97
CA LEU A 60 -17.08 7.57 -2.02
C LEU A 60 -16.75 6.47 -1.01
N GLN A 61 -16.94 6.74 0.28
CA GLN A 61 -16.77 5.76 1.34
C GLN A 61 -17.97 4.79 1.39
N PRO A 62 -17.77 3.53 1.81
CA PRO A 62 -16.49 2.93 2.19
C PRO A 62 -15.63 2.56 0.97
N PHE A 63 -14.31 2.60 1.13
CA PHE A 63 -13.38 2.11 0.12
C PHE A 63 -12.15 1.47 0.73
N GLU A 64 -11.42 0.71 -0.09
CA GLU A 64 -10.26 -0.07 0.32
C GLU A 64 -9.08 0.27 -0.58
N LEU A 65 -7.88 0.20 -0.01
CA LEU A 65 -6.63 0.37 -0.75
C LEU A 65 -5.52 -0.47 -0.13
N ILE A 66 -4.54 -0.80 -0.95
CA ILE A 66 -3.29 -1.44 -0.49
C ILE A 66 -2.25 -0.34 -0.31
N THR A 67 -1.70 -0.27 0.90
CA THR A 67 -0.65 0.68 1.30
C THR A 67 0.65 -0.08 1.53
N GLU A 68 1.74 0.32 0.87
CA GLU A 68 3.07 -0.20 1.18
C GLU A 68 3.63 0.54 2.39
N VAL A 69 4.23 -0.17 3.34
CA VAL A 69 4.93 0.45 4.47
C VAL A 69 6.24 1.07 3.96
N ALA A 70 6.30 2.40 3.91
CA ALA A 70 7.50 3.13 3.56
C ALA A 70 8.51 3.09 4.72
N GLY A 71 9.80 3.04 4.40
CA GLY A 71 10.85 3.10 5.41
C GLY A 71 11.04 1.83 6.25
N PHE A 72 10.30 0.73 6.00
CA PHE A 72 10.33 -0.48 6.84
C PHE A 72 11.74 -0.98 7.20
N ARG A 73 12.69 -0.96 6.26
CA ARG A 73 14.08 -1.40 6.52
C ARG A 73 14.82 -0.52 7.55
N HIS A 74 14.48 0.76 7.62
CA HIS A 74 15.23 1.76 8.38
C HIS A 74 14.56 2.10 9.70
N GLU A 75 13.23 2.08 9.73
CA GLU A 75 12.44 2.63 10.83
C GLU A 75 11.75 1.54 11.68
N ALA A 76 11.58 0.32 11.14
CA ALA A 76 10.83 -0.70 11.86
C ALA A 76 11.54 -1.20 13.12
N GLU A 77 10.79 -1.30 14.21
CA GLU A 77 11.21 -1.87 15.50
C GLU A 77 11.01 -3.40 15.56
N VAL A 78 10.53 -4.01 14.47
CA VAL A 78 10.23 -5.43 14.35
C VAL A 78 10.80 -6.00 13.05
N THR A 79 11.10 -7.30 13.05
CA THR A 79 11.57 -7.98 11.84
C THR A 79 10.39 -8.48 11.00
N GLN A 80 10.63 -8.76 9.72
CA GLN A 80 9.60 -9.33 8.83
C GLN A 80 9.01 -10.65 9.37
N ASP A 81 9.80 -11.44 10.10
CA ASP A 81 9.42 -12.73 10.64
C ASP A 81 8.46 -12.59 11.84
N ASP A 82 8.53 -11.48 12.57
CA ASP A 82 7.65 -11.17 13.70
C ASP A 82 6.26 -10.69 13.27
N ILE A 83 6.07 -10.41 11.98
CA ILE A 83 4.84 -9.85 11.42
C ILE A 83 3.96 -10.98 10.90
N ALA A 84 2.84 -11.24 11.59
CA ALA A 84 1.81 -12.14 11.10
C ALA A 84 0.97 -11.49 9.99
N ILE A 85 0.53 -12.31 9.03
CA ILE A 85 -0.54 -11.91 8.09
C ILE A 85 -1.83 -11.68 8.90
N ASP A 86 -2.66 -10.75 8.44
CA ASP A 86 -3.89 -10.26 9.07
C ASP A 86 -3.69 -9.55 10.42
N ALA A 87 -2.45 -9.37 10.87
CA ALA A 87 -2.18 -8.61 12.08
C ALA A 87 -2.66 -7.16 11.93
N PRO A 88 -3.43 -6.63 12.91
CA PRO A 88 -3.95 -5.27 12.83
C PRO A 88 -2.84 -4.24 12.97
N VAL A 89 -2.95 -3.14 12.25
CA VAL A 89 -2.05 -1.99 12.35
C VAL A 89 -2.82 -0.71 12.60
N GLN A 90 -2.14 0.29 13.16
CA GLN A 90 -2.68 1.63 13.40
C GLN A 90 -1.93 2.67 12.58
N PHE A 91 -2.63 3.74 12.21
CA PHE A 91 -2.07 4.91 11.53
C PHE A 91 -2.07 6.08 12.49
N VAL A 92 -0.88 6.55 12.87
CA VAL A 92 -0.69 7.57 13.91
C VAL A 92 0.00 8.79 13.30
N ALA A 93 -0.66 9.95 13.35
CA ALA A 93 -0.03 11.20 12.92
C ALA A 93 1.13 11.56 13.86
N GLU A 94 2.29 11.90 13.30
CA GLU A 94 3.51 12.22 14.03
C GLU A 94 3.96 13.66 13.73
N PRO A 95 3.25 14.69 14.24
CA PRO A 95 3.52 16.09 13.92
C PRO A 95 4.89 16.58 14.40
N ASP A 96 5.47 15.91 15.40
CA ASP A 96 6.79 16.21 15.97
C ASP A 96 7.94 15.49 15.27
N ASN A 97 7.66 14.76 14.17
CA ASN A 97 8.70 14.10 13.38
C ASN A 97 9.68 15.13 12.81
N VAL A 98 10.97 14.93 13.10
CA VAL A 98 12.04 15.89 12.79
C VAL A 98 12.34 16.02 11.29
N TYR A 99 11.92 15.05 10.48
CA TYR A 99 12.16 15.02 9.03
C TYR A 99 10.93 15.47 8.23
N ASP A 100 9.73 15.15 8.70
CA ASP A 100 8.47 15.44 8.03
C ASP A 100 7.33 15.58 9.03
N ASN A 101 6.92 16.81 9.34
CA ASN A 101 5.81 17.08 10.27
C ASN A 101 4.42 16.66 9.76
N GLN A 102 4.34 16.09 8.55
CA GLN A 102 3.14 15.45 8.03
C GLN A 102 3.26 13.93 8.05
N ALA A 103 4.30 13.36 8.67
CA ALA A 103 4.47 11.92 8.77
C ALA A 103 3.28 11.24 9.45
N ILE A 104 2.90 10.08 8.93
CA ILE A 104 1.91 9.19 9.52
C ILE A 104 2.59 7.84 9.72
N ARG A 105 2.90 7.54 10.98
CA ARG A 105 3.53 6.30 11.41
C ARG A 105 2.53 5.15 11.34
N ILE A 106 3.00 4.00 10.91
CA ILE A 106 2.26 2.73 10.89
C ILE A 106 2.78 1.90 12.06
N GLU A 107 1.88 1.50 12.96
CA GLU A 107 2.25 0.76 14.16
C GLU A 107 1.63 -0.63 14.20
N LEU A 108 2.41 -1.61 14.66
CA LEU A 108 1.97 -2.97 14.97
C LEU A 108 2.14 -3.23 16.46
N ASN A 109 1.02 -3.37 17.19
CA ASN A 109 1.01 -3.53 18.65
C ASN A 109 1.80 -2.43 19.38
N GLY A 110 1.68 -1.18 18.92
CA GLY A 110 2.39 -0.02 19.48
C GLY A 110 3.87 0.07 19.12
N ARG A 111 4.39 -0.82 18.25
CA ARG A 111 5.76 -0.77 17.73
C ARG A 111 5.77 -0.24 16.31
N GLU A 112 6.78 0.54 15.97
CA GLU A 112 6.90 1.14 14.65
C GLU A 112 7.18 0.10 13.55
N LEU A 113 6.40 0.16 12.47
CA LEU A 113 6.69 -0.54 11.21
C LEU A 113 7.33 0.38 10.17
N GLY A 114 7.16 1.69 10.30
CA GLY A 114 7.53 2.70 9.31
C GLY A 114 6.36 3.62 9.03
N TYR A 115 6.18 4.04 7.77
CA TYR A 115 5.34 5.20 7.45
C TYR A 115 4.42 4.99 6.26
N VAL A 116 3.35 5.78 6.19
CA VAL A 116 2.59 5.99 4.96
C VAL A 116 3.47 6.71 3.93
N ASP A 117 3.44 6.27 2.67
CA ASP A 117 4.23 6.91 1.63
C ASP A 117 3.80 8.36 1.38
N ARG A 118 4.76 9.22 1.02
CA ARG A 118 4.54 10.66 0.80
C ARG A 118 3.43 10.97 -0.21
N GLY A 119 3.23 10.10 -1.21
CA GLY A 119 2.18 10.27 -2.21
C GLY A 119 0.76 10.10 -1.68
N ARG A 120 0.61 9.48 -0.49
CA ARG A 120 -0.69 9.23 0.16
C ARG A 120 -0.93 10.06 1.43
N LEU A 121 0.05 10.82 1.91
CA LEU A 121 -0.10 11.62 3.13
C LEU A 121 -1.30 12.57 3.07
N SER A 122 -1.51 13.25 1.94
CA SER A 122 -2.65 14.17 1.77
C SER A 122 -4.01 13.47 1.89
N LEU A 123 -4.12 12.23 1.42
CA LEU A 123 -5.31 11.40 1.58
C LEU A 123 -5.52 11.02 3.04
N PHE A 124 -4.50 10.46 3.68
CA PHE A 124 -4.62 9.99 5.06
C PHE A 124 -4.91 11.13 6.04
N HIS A 125 -4.25 12.28 5.91
CA HIS A 125 -4.58 13.47 6.72
C HIS A 125 -6.02 13.92 6.52
N ARG A 126 -6.51 13.97 5.28
CA ARG A 126 -7.90 14.32 5.00
C ARG A 126 -8.87 13.37 5.69
N LEU A 127 -8.60 12.06 5.63
CA LEU A 127 -9.46 11.04 6.23
C LEU A 127 -9.44 11.11 7.76
N LEU A 128 -8.25 11.20 8.37
CA LEU A 128 -8.08 11.31 9.82
C LEU A 128 -8.73 12.59 10.37
N ASN A 129 -8.50 13.74 9.72
CA ASN A 129 -9.07 15.02 10.15
C ASN A 129 -10.60 15.07 10.02
N ALA A 130 -11.17 14.33 9.07
CA ALA A 130 -12.62 14.19 8.91
C ALA A 130 -13.25 13.16 9.86
N GLY A 131 -12.45 12.45 10.67
CA GLY A 131 -12.94 11.46 11.65
C GLY A 131 -13.36 10.13 11.03
N HIS A 132 -12.88 9.79 9.85
CA HIS A 132 -13.11 8.47 9.27
C HIS A 132 -12.45 7.37 10.10
N ASP A 133 -13.14 6.23 10.20
CA ASP A 133 -12.52 5.00 10.70
C ASP A 133 -11.55 4.45 9.65
N ILE A 134 -10.25 4.49 9.94
CA ILE A 134 -9.19 3.95 9.07
C ILE A 134 -8.58 2.76 9.78
N THR A 135 -8.86 1.57 9.27
CA THR A 135 -8.31 0.32 9.81
C THR A 135 -7.30 -0.26 8.83
N GLY A 136 -6.29 -0.95 9.36
CA GLY A 136 -5.29 -1.63 8.56
C GLY A 136 -5.02 -3.03 9.09
N SER A 137 -4.71 -3.96 8.17
CA SER A 137 -4.15 -5.26 8.51
C SER A 137 -3.03 -5.65 7.54
N VAL A 138 -2.07 -6.44 8.01
CA VAL A 138 -0.98 -6.93 7.17
C VAL A 138 -1.53 -7.89 6.12
N MET A 139 -1.56 -7.48 4.87
CA MET A 139 -2.13 -8.27 3.77
C MET A 139 -1.11 -9.26 3.20
N ARG A 140 0.12 -8.80 2.99
CA ARG A 140 1.19 -9.62 2.40
C ARG A 140 2.57 -9.09 2.72
N LYS A 141 3.54 -10.00 2.62
CA LYS A 141 4.96 -9.74 2.75
C LYS A 141 5.64 -10.17 1.45
N ASN A 142 6.30 -9.24 0.78
CA ASN A 142 7.03 -9.46 -0.46
C ASN A 142 8.49 -9.02 -0.29
N GLY A 143 9.24 -9.01 -1.40
CA GLY A 143 10.62 -8.55 -1.42
C GLY A 143 11.61 -9.67 -1.13
N THR A 144 12.81 -9.28 -0.72
CA THR A 144 13.89 -10.20 -0.33
C THR A 144 14.26 -9.97 1.14
N ALA A 145 15.06 -10.84 1.74
CA ALA A 145 15.57 -10.63 3.09
C ALA A 145 16.29 -9.27 3.24
N ASP A 146 17.03 -8.84 2.23
CA ASP A 146 17.71 -7.54 2.23
C ASP A 146 16.77 -6.37 1.93
N ARG A 147 15.66 -6.61 1.22
CA ARG A 147 14.65 -5.60 0.86
C ARG A 147 13.23 -6.11 1.15
N PRO A 148 12.89 -6.24 2.43
CA PRO A 148 11.54 -6.65 2.84
C PRO A 148 10.53 -5.58 2.45
N LEU A 149 9.37 -6.02 1.93
CA LEU A 149 8.25 -5.15 1.59
C LEU A 149 7.00 -5.63 2.32
N ILE A 150 6.39 -4.75 3.11
CA ILE A 150 5.16 -5.03 3.85
C ILE A 150 4.02 -4.25 3.21
N TYR A 151 2.92 -4.93 2.95
CA TYR A 151 1.71 -4.32 2.38
C TYR A 151 0.55 -4.46 3.36
N ILE A 152 -0.09 -3.34 3.62
CA ILE A 152 -1.24 -3.20 4.50
C ILE A 152 -2.51 -3.10 3.65
N PHE A 153 -3.47 -3.98 3.90
CA PHE A 153 -4.83 -3.78 3.46
C PHE A 153 -5.45 -2.71 4.34
N THR A 154 -5.81 -1.57 3.74
CA THR A 154 -6.38 -0.42 4.43
C THR A 154 -7.85 -0.30 4.06
N SER A 155 -8.72 -0.29 5.06
CA SER A 155 -10.15 -0.06 4.89
C SER A 155 -10.52 1.31 5.46
N VAL A 156 -11.25 2.08 4.68
CA VAL A 156 -11.74 3.41 5.05
C VAL A 156 -13.26 3.32 5.20
N GLY A 157 -13.71 3.40 6.45
CA GLY A 157 -15.10 3.35 6.84
C GLY A 157 -15.80 4.72 6.84
N ALA A 158 -17.01 4.71 7.38
CA ALA A 158 -17.78 5.93 7.61
C ALA A 158 -17.12 6.80 8.72
N ILE A 159 -17.63 8.01 8.88
CA ILE A 159 -17.21 8.90 9.98
C ILE A 159 -17.71 8.30 11.30
N THR A 160 -16.81 8.22 12.28
CA THR A 160 -17.13 7.77 13.64
C THR A 160 -17.52 9.01 14.47
N HIS A 161 -18.75 9.03 15.00
CA HIS A 161 -19.27 10.11 15.86
C HIS A 161 -19.04 9.83 17.35
#